data_AF-A0A8J8NCX8-F1
#
_entry.id   AF-A0A8J8NCX8-F1
#
_cell.length_a   1.000
_cell.length_b   1.000
_cell.length_c   1.000
_cell.angle_alpha   90.00
_cell.angle_beta   90.00
_cell.angle_gamma   90.00
#
_symmetry.space_group_name_H-M   'P 1'
#
loop_
_entity.id
_entity.type
_entity.pdbx_description
1 polymer ?
#
loop_
_entity_poly.entity_id
_entity_poly.type
_entity_poly.pdbx_seq_one_letter_code
_entity_poly.pdbx_strand_id
1 'polypeptide(L)'
;MRVFDQGDYAREEGLFIATEIQVTERQVLGECECEGDWECGEGGKCLESGYCEGLGWCPSNLNEKATKKYTIVNITQELQIEYFNVIQFGTDKDEEDIIYQTYKRPNENIYYPEAFSNALNITSLIEPGLNLSKGALFNLDFEYTCNLQEPFCDPYITLTKYSSLNEEHATFIEDSVTYYTNGTQYRDYYRYTGIRLLPTVRGEGKRLSIPAVILQVSSALALLSIATTISDVIMLNLPMLPEEHRRLYFAYKCENSEDFTNLQEKINLIKTEQQKRLKKIKRGEEGETGKKGQKRLKLQVDRDSYDANKQK
;
A
#
# COMPACT_ATOMS: atom_id res chain seq x y z
N MET A 1 -44.56 -16.61 23.83
CA MET A 1 -43.58 -15.51 23.71
C MET A 1 -42.48 -15.79 24.72
N ARG A 2 -41.24 -15.98 24.28
CA ARG A 2 -40.07 -16.16 25.15
C ARG A 2 -39.34 -14.82 25.19
N VAL A 3 -38.91 -14.40 26.37
CA VAL A 3 -38.07 -13.21 26.52
C VAL A 3 -36.63 -13.67 26.36
N PHE A 4 -35.87 -12.97 25.53
CA PHE A 4 -34.43 -13.19 25.35
C PHE A 4 -33.69 -11.97 25.89
N ASP A 5 -32.67 -12.22 26.70
CA ASP A 5 -31.78 -11.17 27.20
C ASP A 5 -30.39 -11.26 26.55
N GLN A 6 -29.48 -10.35 26.93
CA GLN A 6 -28.13 -10.30 26.38
C GLN A 6 -27.38 -11.63 26.54
N GLY A 7 -27.61 -12.38 27.62
CA GLY A 7 -26.98 -13.67 27.83
C GLY A 7 -27.47 -14.76 26.87
N ASP A 8 -28.66 -14.59 26.29
CA ASP A 8 -29.23 -15.54 25.33
C ASP A 8 -28.79 -15.29 23.89
N TYR A 9 -28.71 -14.02 23.46
CA TYR A 9 -28.50 -13.67 22.04
C TYR A 9 -27.08 -13.17 21.72
N ALA A 10 -26.29 -12.74 22.71
CA ALA A 10 -24.94 -12.25 22.50
C ALA A 10 -23.90 -13.33 22.79
N ARG A 11 -22.91 -13.51 21.90
CA ARG A 11 -21.80 -14.47 22.07
C ARG A 11 -20.45 -13.77 21.91
N GLU A 12 -19.40 -14.29 22.55
CA GLU A 12 -18.08 -13.66 22.66
C GLU A 12 -17.12 -13.98 21.48
N GLU A 13 -17.47 -14.90 20.57
CA GLU A 13 -16.69 -15.21 19.37
C GLU A 13 -16.85 -14.12 18.29
N GLY A 14 -16.31 -12.94 18.59
CA GLY A 14 -16.66 -11.67 17.94
C GLY A 14 -17.97 -11.13 18.51
N LEU A 15 -18.27 -9.84 18.29
CA LEU A 15 -19.54 -9.26 18.72
C LEU A 15 -20.66 -9.84 17.84
N PHE A 16 -21.20 -10.98 18.26
CA PHE A 16 -22.24 -11.72 17.55
C PHE A 16 -23.59 -11.52 18.23
N ILE A 17 -24.61 -11.25 17.43
CA ILE A 17 -25.96 -10.91 17.88
C ILE A 17 -26.94 -11.78 17.09
N ALA A 18 -27.53 -12.77 17.76
CA ALA A 18 -28.46 -13.70 17.14
C ALA A 18 -29.75 -12.99 16.72
N THR A 19 -30.15 -13.14 15.46
CA THR A 19 -31.48 -12.71 14.97
C THR A 19 -32.47 -13.87 14.96
N GLU A 20 -31.95 -15.09 14.84
CA GLU A 20 -32.69 -16.34 14.90
C GLU A 20 -31.94 -17.35 15.77
N ILE A 21 -32.68 -18.08 16.59
CA ILE A 21 -32.16 -19.15 17.45
C ILE A 21 -32.98 -20.40 17.15
N GLN A 22 -32.30 -21.47 16.72
CA GLN A 22 -32.88 -22.79 16.55
C GLN A 22 -32.44 -23.67 17.71
N VAL A 23 -33.40 -24.32 18.36
CA VAL A 23 -33.15 -25.17 19.53
C VAL A 23 -33.72 -26.56 19.30
N THR A 24 -32.87 -27.58 19.41
CA THR A 24 -33.25 -28.99 19.41
C THR A 24 -32.98 -29.54 20.81
N GLU A 25 -34.04 -29.63 21.62
CA GLU A 25 -33.94 -30.01 23.03
C GLU A 25 -33.93 -31.53 23.21
N ARG A 26 -33.28 -32.00 24.28
CA ARG A 26 -33.31 -33.37 24.79
C ARG A 26 -32.88 -34.43 23.79
N GLN A 27 -31.85 -34.13 23.00
CA GLN A 27 -31.26 -35.14 22.12
C GLN A 27 -30.60 -36.25 22.95
N VAL A 28 -30.74 -37.49 22.51
CA VAL A 28 -30.11 -38.67 23.09
C VAL A 28 -29.26 -39.33 22.02
N LEU A 29 -28.12 -39.89 22.40
CA LEU A 29 -27.29 -40.66 21.50
C LEU A 29 -28.00 -42.00 21.17
N GLY A 30 -28.31 -42.23 19.90
CA GLY A 30 -29.03 -43.43 19.47
C GLY A 30 -29.15 -43.55 17.96
N GLU A 31 -29.99 -44.49 17.51
CA GLU A 31 -30.38 -44.64 16.11
C GLU A 31 -31.55 -43.68 15.82
N CYS A 32 -31.34 -42.74 14.91
CA CYS A 32 -32.35 -41.74 14.56
C CYS A 32 -33.27 -42.29 13.48
N GLU A 33 -34.58 -42.12 13.67
CA GLU A 33 -35.58 -42.39 12.63
C GLU A 33 -35.39 -41.39 11.47
N CYS A 34 -35.52 -41.87 10.23
CA CYS A 34 -35.37 -41.08 9.02
C CYS A 34 -36.43 -41.43 7.97
N GLU A 35 -36.92 -40.42 7.25
CA GLU A 35 -37.74 -40.59 6.04
C GLU A 35 -36.88 -40.56 4.77
N GLY A 36 -35.66 -40.03 4.84
CA GLY A 36 -34.70 -40.02 3.73
C GLY A 36 -33.28 -39.64 4.17
N ASP A 37 -32.32 -39.87 3.27
CA ASP A 37 -30.88 -39.69 3.55
C ASP A 37 -30.52 -38.30 4.09
N TRP A 38 -31.26 -37.26 3.71
CA TRP A 38 -31.01 -35.88 4.12
C TRP A 38 -31.22 -35.64 5.63
N GLU A 39 -31.95 -36.49 6.36
CA GLU A 39 -32.14 -36.35 7.81
C GLU A 39 -30.97 -36.91 8.62
N CYS A 40 -30.12 -37.73 7.99
CA CYS A 40 -29.02 -38.45 8.60
C CYS A 40 -27.70 -37.67 8.67
N GLY A 41 -27.72 -36.36 8.39
CA GLY A 41 -26.55 -35.50 8.42
C GLY A 41 -25.63 -35.68 7.20
N GLU A 42 -24.46 -35.03 7.22
CA GLU A 42 -23.51 -35.09 6.10
C GLU A 42 -22.96 -36.51 5.91
N GLY A 43 -23.34 -37.14 4.80
CA GLY A 43 -22.85 -38.47 4.41
C GLY A 43 -23.60 -39.64 5.04
N GLY A 44 -24.63 -39.39 5.85
CA GLY A 44 -25.50 -40.45 6.40
C GLY A 44 -26.50 -40.95 5.36
N LYS A 45 -26.81 -42.25 5.40
CA LYS A 45 -27.87 -42.87 4.59
C LYS A 45 -29.01 -43.34 5.45
N CYS A 46 -30.22 -43.25 4.94
CA CYS A 46 -31.39 -43.83 5.56
C CYS A 46 -31.51 -45.30 5.13
N LEU A 47 -31.48 -46.21 6.10
CA LEU A 47 -31.65 -47.64 5.85
C LEU A 47 -33.12 -47.92 5.51
N GLU A 48 -33.38 -49.03 4.80
CA GLU A 48 -34.75 -49.48 4.51
C GLU A 48 -35.60 -49.73 5.77
N SER A 49 -34.95 -49.89 6.93
CA SER A 49 -35.59 -49.97 8.24
C SER A 49 -36.17 -48.64 8.76
N GLY A 50 -35.95 -47.52 8.05
CA GLY A 50 -36.37 -46.18 8.47
C GLY A 50 -35.46 -45.55 9.53
N TYR A 51 -34.20 -45.99 9.63
CA TYR A 51 -33.21 -45.47 10.57
C TYR A 51 -31.90 -45.11 9.88
N CYS A 52 -31.19 -44.13 10.40
CA CYS A 52 -29.90 -43.70 9.85
C CYS A 52 -28.80 -44.76 10.01
N GLU A 53 -27.91 -44.85 9.02
CA GLU A 53 -26.71 -45.68 9.01
C GLU A 53 -25.66 -45.12 10.00
N GLY A 54 -25.91 -45.24 11.29
CA GLY A 54 -25.00 -44.81 12.37
C GLY A 54 -25.70 -44.30 13.62
N LEU A 55 -24.94 -44.24 14.72
CA LEU A 55 -25.39 -43.59 15.96
C LEU A 55 -25.19 -42.08 15.87
N GLY A 56 -26.23 -41.32 16.21
CA GLY A 56 -26.23 -39.87 16.19
C GLY A 56 -27.01 -39.27 17.37
N TRP A 57 -27.02 -37.95 17.46
CA TRP A 57 -27.86 -37.24 18.43
C TRP A 57 -29.28 -37.14 17.88
N CYS A 58 -30.23 -37.82 18.52
CA CYS A 58 -31.61 -37.93 18.07
C CYS A 58 -32.57 -37.21 19.03
N PRO A 59 -33.55 -36.43 18.54
CA PRO A 59 -33.86 -36.20 17.14
C PRO A 59 -32.81 -35.34 16.43
N SER A 60 -32.62 -35.57 15.13
CA SER A 60 -31.64 -34.85 14.30
C SER A 60 -31.94 -33.34 14.27
N ASN A 61 -30.89 -32.51 14.21
CA ASN A 61 -31.00 -31.05 14.09
C ASN A 61 -31.73 -30.62 12.81
N LEU A 62 -31.76 -31.48 11.79
CA LEU A 62 -32.42 -31.23 10.50
C LEU A 62 -33.93 -31.52 10.56
N ASN A 63 -34.40 -32.17 11.63
CA ASN A 63 -35.82 -32.45 11.80
C ASN A 63 -36.55 -31.17 12.24
N GLU A 64 -37.33 -30.58 11.32
CA GLU A 64 -38.09 -29.36 11.57
C GLU A 64 -39.21 -29.54 12.61
N LYS A 65 -39.70 -30.77 12.82
CA LYS A 65 -40.75 -31.06 13.82
C LYS A 65 -40.17 -31.02 15.24
N ALA A 66 -38.92 -31.42 15.41
CA ALA A 66 -38.23 -31.45 16.70
C ALA A 66 -37.53 -30.13 17.05
N THR A 67 -37.16 -29.35 16.03
CA THR A 67 -36.39 -28.12 16.19
C THR A 67 -37.30 -26.91 16.31
N LYS A 68 -37.21 -26.20 17.44
CA LYS A 68 -37.95 -24.97 17.68
C LYS A 68 -37.16 -23.78 17.13
N LYS A 69 -37.76 -23.02 16.20
CA LYS A 69 -37.16 -21.79 15.64
C LYS A 69 -37.74 -20.57 16.38
N TYR A 70 -36.85 -19.71 16.88
CA TYR A 70 -37.19 -18.46 17.53
C TYR A 70 -36.57 -17.29 16.76
N THR A 71 -37.39 -16.44 16.16
CA THR A 71 -36.94 -15.19 15.55
C THR A 71 -37.06 -14.06 16.57
N ILE A 72 -35.97 -13.32 16.79
CA ILE A 72 -35.98 -12.18 17.70
C ILE A 72 -36.53 -10.97 16.94
N VAL A 73 -37.74 -10.57 17.33
CA VAL A 73 -38.43 -9.41 16.75
C VAL A 73 -37.83 -8.13 17.37
N ASN A 74 -37.69 -7.06 16.58
CA ASN A 74 -37.18 -5.74 16.97
C ASN A 74 -35.70 -5.62 17.37
N ILE A 75 -34.91 -6.70 17.33
CA ILE A 75 -33.49 -6.62 17.72
C ILE A 75 -32.72 -5.57 16.92
N THR A 76 -33.04 -5.38 15.64
CA THR A 76 -32.34 -4.44 14.78
C THR A 76 -32.78 -2.99 14.95
N GLN A 77 -33.87 -2.70 15.68
CA GLN A 77 -34.39 -1.34 15.87
C GLN A 77 -33.96 -0.72 17.21
N GLU A 78 -33.65 -1.56 18.20
CA GLU A 78 -33.35 -1.15 19.57
C GLU A 78 -31.92 -1.49 20.00
N LEU A 79 -31.12 -2.07 19.10
CA LEU A 79 -29.76 -2.50 19.43
C LEU A 79 -28.81 -1.32 19.55
N GLN A 80 -28.40 -1.09 20.79
CA GLN A 80 -27.43 -0.09 21.19
C GLN A 80 -26.12 -0.80 21.52
N ILE A 81 -25.03 -0.35 20.90
CA ILE A 81 -23.69 -0.82 21.25
C ILE A 81 -22.98 0.31 21.98
N GLU A 82 -22.63 0.05 23.23
CA GLU A 82 -21.66 0.87 23.95
C GLU A 82 -20.25 0.42 23.55
N TYR A 83 -19.38 1.38 23.28
CA TYR A 83 -17.99 1.09 22.92
C TYR A 83 -17.04 1.89 23.81
N PHE A 84 -15.91 1.27 24.14
CA PHE A 84 -14.82 1.89 24.86
C PHE A 84 -13.53 1.58 24.12
N ASN A 85 -13.04 2.57 23.38
CA ASN A 85 -11.83 2.46 22.60
C ASN A 85 -10.73 3.27 23.27
N VAL A 86 -9.52 2.71 23.25
CA VAL A 86 -8.30 3.39 23.67
C VAL A 86 -7.33 3.30 22.50
N ILE A 87 -6.86 4.45 22.03
CA ILE A 87 -5.84 4.55 20.99
C ILE A 87 -4.62 5.26 21.56
N GLN A 88 -3.47 4.67 21.33
CA GLN A 88 -2.19 5.15 21.82
C GLN A 88 -1.30 5.47 20.62
N PHE A 89 -0.91 6.74 20.51
CA PHE A 89 0.07 7.19 19.54
C PHE A 89 1.42 7.26 20.23
N GLY A 90 2.20 6.18 20.07
CA GLY A 90 3.59 6.17 20.47
C GLY A 90 4.49 6.75 19.37
N THR A 91 5.40 7.62 19.77
CA THR A 91 6.55 8.01 18.93
C THR A 91 7.80 7.36 19.51
N ASP A 92 8.97 7.52 18.88
CA ASP A 92 10.24 6.93 19.32
C ASP A 92 10.48 7.02 20.84
N LYS A 93 11.26 6.07 21.36
CA LYS A 93 11.46 5.65 22.77
C LYS A 93 11.55 6.70 23.88
N ASP A 94 11.69 7.98 23.55
CA ASP A 94 11.94 9.08 24.48
C ASP A 94 10.75 10.06 24.62
N GLU A 95 9.66 9.91 23.87
CA GLU A 95 8.45 10.73 24.02
C GLU A 95 7.34 9.99 24.80
N GLU A 96 6.63 10.71 25.67
CA GLU A 96 5.44 10.17 26.34
C GLU A 96 4.36 9.85 25.31
N ASP A 97 3.76 8.67 25.44
CA ASP A 97 2.70 8.24 24.54
C ASP A 97 1.45 9.12 24.70
N ILE A 98 0.90 9.57 23.57
CA ILE A 98 -0.34 10.33 23.58
C ILE A 98 -1.50 9.35 23.48
N ILE A 99 -2.29 9.28 24.55
CA ILE A 99 -3.41 8.34 24.66
C ILE A 99 -4.72 9.11 24.53
N TYR A 100 -5.53 8.72 23.54
CA TYR A 100 -6.92 9.12 23.46
C TYR A 100 -7.81 7.95 23.85
N GLN A 101 -8.86 8.24 24.59
CA GLN A 101 -9.85 7.27 25.01
C GLN A 101 -11.25 7.82 24.76
N THR A 102 -12.21 6.93 24.51
CA THR A 102 -13.62 7.30 24.43
C THR A 102 -14.02 8.02 25.71
N TYR A 103 -14.56 9.23 25.57
CA TYR A 103 -15.00 10.02 26.71
C TYR A 103 -16.25 9.40 27.32
N LYS A 104 -16.11 8.82 28.53
CA LYS A 104 -17.23 8.23 29.26
C LYS A 104 -17.73 9.21 30.32
N ARG A 105 -18.88 9.84 30.06
CA ARG A 105 -19.62 10.52 31.14
C ARG A 105 -20.25 9.48 32.05
N PRO A 106 -20.18 9.64 33.38
CA PRO A 106 -20.90 8.78 34.30
C PRO A 106 -22.41 8.87 34.00
N ASN A 107 -23.05 7.73 33.74
CA ASN A 107 -24.50 7.57 33.55
C ASN A 107 -25.13 8.27 32.34
N GLU A 108 -24.35 8.56 31.28
CA GLU A 108 -24.90 9.17 30.07
C GLU A 108 -24.35 8.51 28.81
N ASN A 109 -25.26 8.02 27.97
CA ASN A 109 -24.96 7.49 26.65
C ASN A 109 -25.18 8.60 25.62
N ILE A 110 -24.10 8.99 24.96
CA ILE A 110 -24.06 9.95 23.88
C ILE A 110 -23.96 9.15 22.59
N TYR A 111 -24.95 9.30 21.72
CA TYR A 111 -25.06 8.51 20.51
C TYR A 111 -24.31 9.16 19.35
N TYR A 112 -23.54 8.37 18.62
CA TYR A 112 -22.97 8.79 17.34
C TYR A 112 -24.09 9.27 16.39
N PRO A 113 -23.95 10.41 15.68
CA PRO A 113 -22.71 11.14 15.35
C PRO A 113 -22.37 12.33 16.26
N GLU A 114 -22.92 12.41 17.47
CA GLU A 114 -22.56 13.50 18.39
C GLU A 114 -21.09 13.40 18.84
N ALA A 115 -20.48 14.57 19.09
CA ALA A 115 -19.13 14.64 19.64
C ALA A 115 -19.07 13.98 21.02
N PHE A 116 -17.94 13.34 21.34
CA PHE A 116 -17.75 12.55 22.55
C PHE A 116 -18.72 11.36 22.68
N SER A 117 -19.20 10.82 21.57
CA SER A 117 -20.08 9.65 21.60
C SER A 117 -19.39 8.43 22.23
N ASN A 118 -20.17 7.65 22.96
CA ASN A 118 -19.77 6.38 23.59
C ASN A 118 -20.75 5.24 23.28
N ALA A 119 -21.83 5.55 22.56
CA ALA A 119 -22.81 4.59 22.12
C ALA A 119 -23.12 4.78 20.63
N LEU A 120 -23.54 3.71 19.96
CA LEU A 120 -24.02 3.74 18.59
C LEU A 120 -25.30 2.93 18.47
N ASN A 121 -26.21 3.43 17.63
CA ASN A 121 -27.36 2.66 17.19
C ASN A 121 -27.01 2.04 15.84
N ILE A 122 -27.10 0.72 15.72
CA ILE A 122 -26.74 0.05 14.47
C ILE A 122 -27.72 0.39 13.35
N THR A 123 -29.00 0.61 13.67
CA THR A 123 -30.03 0.87 12.65
C THR A 123 -29.73 2.11 11.83
N SER A 124 -29.06 3.12 12.41
CA SER A 124 -28.70 4.34 11.68
C SER A 124 -27.53 4.15 10.72
N LEU A 125 -26.74 3.08 10.88
CA LEU A 125 -25.56 2.77 10.07
C LEU A 125 -25.81 1.69 9.01
N ILE A 126 -26.89 0.91 9.14
CA ILE A 126 -27.27 -0.11 8.15
C ILE A 126 -28.00 0.53 6.97
N GLU A 127 -27.64 0.13 5.76
CA GLU A 127 -28.34 0.56 4.54
C GLU A 127 -29.82 0.11 4.55
N PRO A 128 -30.76 0.99 4.15
CA PRO A 128 -32.17 0.65 4.11
C PRO A 128 -32.45 -0.49 3.11
N GLY A 129 -33.10 -1.56 3.58
CA GLY A 129 -33.51 -2.70 2.74
C GLY A 129 -32.64 -3.95 2.85
N LEU A 130 -31.65 -3.97 3.74
CA LEU A 130 -30.85 -5.17 3.98
C LEU A 130 -31.65 -6.23 4.77
N ASN A 131 -31.80 -7.44 4.18
CA ASN A 131 -32.43 -8.58 4.86
C ASN A 131 -31.47 -9.22 5.86
N LEU A 132 -31.65 -8.88 7.14
CA LEU A 132 -30.83 -9.38 8.25
C LEU A 132 -31.22 -10.80 8.72
N SER A 133 -32.34 -11.34 8.23
CA SER A 133 -32.86 -12.65 8.63
C SER A 133 -31.95 -13.83 8.29
N LYS A 134 -31.07 -13.67 7.30
CA LYS A 134 -30.09 -14.72 6.90
C LYS A 134 -28.76 -14.60 7.64
N GLY A 135 -28.65 -13.64 8.56
CA GLY A 135 -27.40 -13.23 9.16
C GLY A 135 -26.53 -12.40 8.20
N ALA A 136 -25.59 -11.66 8.77
CA ALA A 136 -24.68 -10.80 8.02
C ALA A 136 -23.39 -10.58 8.79
N LEU A 137 -22.29 -10.47 8.05
CA LEU A 137 -20.99 -10.08 8.60
C LEU A 137 -20.73 -8.61 8.27
N PHE A 138 -20.51 -7.78 9.28
CA PHE A 138 -20.09 -6.40 9.11
C PHE A 138 -18.75 -6.14 9.75
N ASN A 139 -17.99 -5.25 9.13
CA ASN A 139 -16.85 -4.59 9.74
C ASN A 139 -17.33 -3.26 10.33
N LEU A 140 -17.11 -3.09 11.63
CA LEU A 140 -17.37 -1.86 12.38
C LEU A 140 -16.02 -1.15 12.55
N ASP A 141 -15.78 -0.14 11.72
CA ASP A 141 -14.49 0.53 11.66
C ASP A 141 -14.53 1.86 12.40
N PHE A 142 -13.62 2.01 13.36
CA PHE A 142 -13.38 3.23 14.12
C PHE A 142 -12.11 3.90 13.58
N GLU A 143 -12.27 4.96 12.82
CA GLU A 143 -11.17 5.70 12.20
C GLU A 143 -10.86 6.98 12.98
N TYR A 144 -9.69 7.04 13.60
CA TYR A 144 -9.20 8.19 14.36
C TYR A 144 -8.26 9.04 13.50
N THR A 145 -8.70 10.22 13.07
CA THR A 145 -7.81 11.21 12.44
C THR A 145 -7.53 12.34 13.43
N CYS A 146 -6.47 12.20 14.22
CA CYS A 146 -6.21 13.08 15.36
C CYS A 146 -5.13 14.12 15.05
N ASN A 147 -5.36 15.36 15.49
CA ASN A 147 -4.28 16.32 15.71
C ASN A 147 -3.75 16.13 17.13
N LEU A 148 -2.51 15.66 17.26
CA LEU A 148 -1.87 15.33 18.54
C LEU A 148 -1.62 16.56 19.44
N GLN A 149 -1.93 17.77 18.96
CA GLN A 149 -1.93 19.00 19.75
C GLN A 149 -3.26 19.27 20.46
N GLU A 150 -4.35 18.67 19.97
CA GLU A 150 -5.68 18.84 20.54
C GLU A 150 -5.90 17.82 21.66
N PRO A 151 -6.57 18.21 22.77
CA PRO A 151 -6.81 17.32 23.89
C PRO A 151 -7.88 16.25 23.60
N PHE A 152 -8.67 16.42 22.53
CA PHE A 152 -9.79 15.54 22.21
C PHE A 152 -9.71 15.06 20.77
N CYS A 153 -10.04 13.79 20.55
CA CYS A 153 -10.13 13.18 19.23
C CYS A 153 -11.23 12.12 19.22
N ASP A 154 -12.29 12.37 18.46
CA ASP A 154 -13.41 11.45 18.28
C ASP A 154 -13.22 10.62 16.99
N PRO A 155 -13.64 9.34 16.98
CA PRO A 155 -13.55 8.50 15.79
C PRO A 155 -14.65 8.84 14.79
N TYR A 156 -14.32 8.67 13.51
CA TYR A 156 -15.31 8.48 12.46
C TYR A 156 -15.70 7.00 12.41
N ILE A 157 -17.01 6.71 12.57
CA ILE A 157 -17.50 5.34 12.65
C ILE A 157 -18.17 4.97 11.33
N THR A 158 -17.73 3.86 10.73
CA THR A 158 -18.35 3.30 9.53
C THR A 158 -18.72 1.83 9.71
N LEU A 159 -19.84 1.44 9.11
CA LEU A 159 -20.30 0.06 9.08
C LEU A 159 -20.26 -0.42 7.62
N THR A 160 -19.47 -1.45 7.35
CA THR A 160 -19.29 -1.99 6.00
C THR A 160 -19.65 -3.46 5.97
N LYS A 161 -20.56 -3.87 5.07
CA LYS A 161 -20.92 -5.28 4.91
C LYS A 161 -19.78 -6.04 4.22
N TYR A 162 -19.34 -7.15 4.81
CA TYR A 162 -18.37 -8.02 4.18
C TYR A 162 -19.08 -8.91 3.15
N SER A 163 -18.98 -8.57 1.87
CA SER A 163 -19.78 -9.14 0.78
C SER A 163 -19.22 -10.44 0.16
N SER A 164 -18.01 -10.88 0.56
CA SER A 164 -17.23 -11.87 -0.22
C SER A 164 -16.82 -13.16 0.51
N LEU A 165 -17.13 -13.32 1.80
CA LEU A 165 -16.80 -14.55 2.52
C LEU A 165 -17.97 -15.54 2.40
N ASN A 166 -17.64 -16.83 2.19
CA ASN A 166 -18.59 -17.95 2.19
C ASN A 166 -19.63 -17.76 3.32
N GLU A 167 -20.82 -17.29 2.95
CA GLU A 167 -21.82 -16.71 3.86
C GLU A 167 -22.35 -17.73 4.88
N GLU A 168 -22.17 -19.03 4.62
CA GLU A 168 -22.65 -20.10 5.49
C GLU A 168 -22.01 -20.01 6.88
N HIS A 169 -20.72 -20.28 7.06
CA HIS A 169 -20.13 -20.33 8.40
C HIS A 169 -19.94 -18.96 9.09
N ALA A 170 -20.00 -17.86 8.35
CA ALA A 170 -19.80 -16.53 8.92
C ALA A 170 -21.04 -16.00 9.67
N THR A 171 -22.23 -16.52 9.33
CA THR A 171 -23.53 -16.00 9.76
C THR A 171 -24.19 -16.81 10.87
N PHE A 172 -23.67 -18.00 11.18
CA PHE A 172 -24.17 -18.84 12.25
C PHE A 172 -23.10 -19.35 13.22
N ILE A 173 -23.52 -19.57 14.47
CA ILE A 173 -22.74 -20.20 15.54
C ILE A 173 -23.52 -21.42 16.02
N GLU A 174 -22.83 -22.54 16.17
CA GLU A 174 -23.40 -23.79 16.69
C GLU A 174 -22.85 -24.04 18.09
N ASP A 175 -23.73 -24.32 19.03
CA ASP A 175 -23.39 -24.61 20.43
C ASP A 175 -24.18 -25.85 20.89
N SER A 176 -23.65 -26.55 21.87
CA SER A 176 -24.32 -27.70 22.45
C SER A 176 -24.04 -27.85 23.92
N VAL A 177 -25.08 -28.06 24.70
CA VAL A 177 -25.00 -28.28 26.15
C VAL A 177 -25.36 -29.72 26.43
N THR A 178 -24.47 -30.46 27.09
CA THR A 178 -24.73 -31.86 27.50
C THR A 178 -25.01 -31.94 28.99
N TYR A 179 -25.98 -32.76 29.38
CA TYR A 179 -26.39 -32.96 30.77
C TYR A 179 -26.89 -34.38 31.01
N TYR A 180 -26.87 -34.83 32.26
CA TYR A 180 -27.33 -36.17 32.63
C TYR A 180 -28.65 -36.07 33.39
N THR A 181 -29.64 -36.88 33.00
CA THR A 181 -30.89 -37.05 33.74
C THR A 181 -31.14 -38.54 33.94
N ASN A 182 -31.27 -38.98 35.19
CA ASN A 182 -31.51 -40.39 35.55
C ASN A 182 -30.53 -41.40 34.91
N GLY A 183 -29.26 -41.01 34.77
CA GLY A 183 -28.21 -41.87 34.18
C GLY A 183 -28.13 -41.85 32.65
N THR A 184 -29.08 -41.23 31.96
CA THR A 184 -29.04 -41.03 30.51
C THR A 184 -28.43 -39.66 30.18
N GLN A 185 -27.52 -39.64 29.20
CA GLN A 185 -26.95 -38.40 28.68
C GLN A 185 -27.90 -37.77 27.66
N TYR A 186 -28.19 -36.49 27.87
CA TYR A 186 -28.95 -35.64 26.98
C TYR A 186 -28.08 -34.50 26.45
N ARG A 187 -28.46 -33.98 25.28
CA ARG A 187 -27.87 -32.79 24.68
C ARG A 187 -28.96 -31.85 24.21
N ASP A 188 -28.82 -30.58 24.54
CA ASP A 188 -29.58 -29.51 23.89
C ASP A 188 -28.66 -28.85 22.86
N TYR A 189 -29.10 -28.84 21.60
CA TYR A 189 -28.37 -28.23 20.49
C TYR A 189 -28.95 -26.86 20.17
N TYR A 190 -28.05 -25.90 19.97
CA TYR A 190 -28.38 -24.53 19.64
C TYR A 190 -27.68 -24.13 18.35
N ARG A 191 -28.44 -23.58 17.41
CA ARG A 191 -27.91 -22.91 16.22
C ARG A 191 -28.38 -21.48 16.21
N TYR A 192 -27.43 -20.57 16.37
CA TYR A 192 -27.66 -19.13 16.37
C TYR A 192 -27.34 -18.58 14.98
N THR A 193 -28.27 -17.92 14.33
CA THR A 193 -28.05 -17.22 13.04
C THR A 193 -28.24 -15.74 13.27
N GLY A 194 -27.30 -14.90 12.82
CA GLY A 194 -27.33 -13.50 13.21
C GLY A 194 -26.27 -12.61 12.59
N ILE A 195 -26.13 -11.45 13.22
CA ILE A 195 -25.23 -10.39 12.80
C ILE A 195 -23.91 -10.57 13.54
N ARG A 196 -22.81 -10.68 12.80
CA ARG A 196 -21.46 -10.67 13.36
C ARG A 196 -20.80 -9.34 13.04
N LEU A 197 -20.31 -8.66 14.08
CA LEU A 197 -19.60 -7.41 13.97
C LEU A 197 -18.11 -7.65 14.26
N LEU A 198 -17.27 -7.23 13.33
CA LEU A 198 -15.82 -7.24 13.45
C LEU A 198 -15.37 -5.82 13.76
N PRO A 199 -15.11 -5.46 15.04
CA PRO A 199 -14.60 -4.14 15.37
C PRO A 199 -13.16 -4.02 14.89
N THR A 200 -12.89 -3.02 14.06
CA THR A 200 -11.56 -2.63 13.62
C THR A 200 -11.30 -1.21 14.10
N VAL A 201 -10.13 -0.97 14.72
CA VAL A 201 -9.71 0.36 15.15
C VAL A 201 -8.48 0.75 14.36
N ARG A 202 -8.52 1.92 13.71
CA ARG A 202 -7.41 2.48 12.92
C ARG A 202 -7.25 3.94 13.30
N GLY A 203 -6.02 4.43 13.30
CA GLY A 203 -5.80 5.86 13.55
C GLY A 203 -4.53 6.41 12.94
N GLU A 204 -4.62 7.68 12.56
CA GLU A 204 -3.54 8.54 12.09
C GLU A 204 -3.44 9.74 13.03
N GLY A 205 -2.28 9.87 13.69
CA GLY A 205 -1.96 10.99 14.56
C GLY A 205 -1.02 11.97 13.85
N LYS A 206 -1.40 13.24 13.77
CA LYS A 206 -0.57 14.30 13.16
C LYS A 206 -0.04 15.23 14.24
N ARG A 207 1.28 15.44 14.26
CA ARG A 207 1.95 16.41 15.14
C ARG A 207 2.87 17.30 14.31
N LEU A 208 2.98 18.57 14.70
CA LEU A 208 3.96 19.47 14.13
C LEU A 208 5.38 19.05 14.55
N SER A 209 6.20 18.69 13.57
CA SER A 209 7.62 18.36 13.76
C SER A 209 8.49 19.45 13.15
N ILE A 210 9.32 20.12 13.98
CA ILE A 210 10.24 21.17 13.52
C ILE A 210 11.20 20.64 12.43
N PRO A 211 11.82 19.46 12.56
CA PRO A 211 12.61 18.86 11.49
C PRO A 211 11.84 18.71 10.16
N ALA A 212 10.57 18.28 10.22
CA ALA A 212 9.74 18.14 9.02
C ALA A 212 9.45 19.49 8.35
N VAL A 213 9.20 20.54 9.14
CA VAL A 213 9.01 21.91 8.63
C VAL A 213 10.28 22.41 7.94
N ILE A 214 11.44 22.25 8.57
CA ILE A 214 12.73 22.65 7.97
C ILE A 214 12.96 21.91 6.65
N LEU A 215 12.67 20.60 6.61
CA LEU A 215 12.79 19.79 5.40
C LEU A 215 11.88 20.30 4.27
N GLN A 216 10.61 20.60 4.59
CA GLN A 216 9.65 21.14 3.62
C GLN A 216 10.10 22.52 3.09
N VAL A 217 10.56 23.42 3.97
CA VAL A 217 11.06 24.75 3.57
C VAL A 217 12.30 24.63 2.69
N SER A 218 13.25 23.76 3.07
CA SER A 218 14.46 23.54 2.26
C SER A 218 14.13 23.00 0.87
N SER A 219 13.15 22.10 0.76
CA SER A 219 12.68 21.54 -0.50
C SER A 219 12.01 22.63 -1.36
N ALA A 220 11.21 23.51 -0.76
CA ALA A 220 10.59 24.64 -1.45
C ALA A 220 11.64 25.62 -1.98
N LEU A 221 12.68 25.93 -1.20
CA LEU A 221 13.79 26.78 -1.66
C LEU A 221 14.57 26.16 -2.82
N ALA A 222 14.81 24.84 -2.79
CA ALA A 222 15.43 24.13 -3.89
C ALA A 222 14.59 24.20 -5.17
N LEU A 223 13.26 24.08 -5.06
CA LEU A 223 12.33 24.21 -6.19
C LEU A 223 12.36 25.61 -6.82
N LEU A 224 12.57 26.67 -6.04
CA LEU A 224 12.74 28.04 -6.58
C LEU A 224 13.97 28.16 -7.48
N SER A 225 15.08 27.48 -7.11
CA SER A 225 16.27 27.44 -7.96
C SER A 225 16.02 26.69 -9.27
N ILE A 226 15.17 25.66 -9.26
CA ILE A 226 14.82 24.93 -10.47
C ILE A 226 13.94 25.80 -11.38
N ALA A 227 13.03 26.58 -10.81
CA ALA A 227 12.13 27.47 -11.55
C ALA A 227 12.88 28.53 -12.37
N THR A 228 14.00 29.06 -11.88
CA THR A 228 14.83 30.01 -12.64
C THR A 228 15.50 29.32 -13.83
N THR A 229 16.10 28.14 -13.64
CA THR A 229 16.66 27.35 -14.75
C THR A 229 15.62 26.98 -15.80
N ILE A 230 14.39 26.61 -15.40
CA ILE A 230 13.31 26.34 -16.37
C ILE A 230 12.94 27.62 -17.11
N SER A 231 12.83 28.75 -16.40
CA SER A 231 12.55 30.06 -17.00
C SER A 231 13.62 30.43 -18.03
N ASP A 232 14.88 30.12 -17.75
CA ASP A 232 16.02 30.33 -18.65
C ASP A 232 15.94 29.46 -19.90
N VAL A 233 15.61 28.18 -19.73
CA VAL A 233 15.42 27.24 -20.84
C VAL A 233 14.28 27.73 -21.74
N ILE A 234 13.18 28.20 -21.16
CA ILE A 234 12.05 28.76 -21.91
C ILE A 234 12.49 30.01 -22.68
N MET A 235 13.13 30.98 -22.01
CA MET A 235 13.54 32.25 -22.63
C MET A 235 14.63 32.11 -23.70
N LEU A 236 15.44 31.05 -23.66
CA LEU A 236 16.53 30.86 -24.64
C LEU A 236 16.16 29.88 -25.76
N ASN A 237 15.44 28.79 -25.45
CA ASN A 237 15.27 27.65 -26.35
C ASN A 237 13.84 27.45 -26.89
N LEU A 238 12.79 28.01 -26.26
CA LEU A 238 11.44 27.78 -26.76
C LEU A 238 11.15 28.65 -28.01
N PRO A 239 10.68 28.06 -29.12
CA PRO A 239 10.36 28.79 -30.35
C PRO A 239 9.04 29.58 -30.25
N MET A 240 8.27 29.43 -29.16
CA MET A 240 7.05 30.20 -28.93
C MET A 240 7.31 31.68 -28.62
N LEU A 241 8.53 32.03 -28.19
CA LEU A 241 8.94 33.42 -27.98
C LEU A 241 9.56 33.99 -29.27
N PRO A 242 9.17 35.21 -29.69
CA PRO A 242 9.78 35.85 -30.86
C PRO A 242 11.30 35.94 -30.72
N GLU A 243 12.00 35.76 -31.84
CA GLU A 243 13.47 35.69 -31.85
C GLU A 243 14.13 36.95 -31.28
N GLU A 244 13.49 38.12 -31.46
CA GLU A 244 13.95 39.39 -30.92
C GLU A 244 14.03 39.39 -29.38
N HIS A 245 13.00 38.87 -28.70
CA HIS A 245 12.98 38.79 -27.24
C HIS A 245 14.02 37.80 -26.70
N ARG A 246 14.24 36.69 -27.41
CA ARG A 246 15.27 35.69 -27.07
C ARG A 246 16.67 36.28 -27.19
N ARG A 247 16.95 37.00 -28.29
CA ARG A 247 18.23 37.68 -28.52
C ARG A 247 18.49 38.78 -27.50
N LEU A 248 17.46 39.55 -27.13
CA LEU A 248 17.56 40.58 -26.10
C LEU A 248 17.89 39.98 -24.73
N TYR A 249 17.19 38.91 -24.33
CA TYR A 249 17.45 38.20 -23.07
C TYR A 249 18.87 37.60 -23.04
N PHE A 250 19.30 36.98 -24.14
CA PHE A 250 20.67 36.46 -24.28
C PHE A 250 21.73 37.56 -24.14
N ALA A 251 21.53 38.71 -24.79
CA ALA A 251 22.49 39.82 -24.74
C ALA A 251 22.66 40.42 -23.34
N TYR A 252 21.58 40.46 -22.53
CA TYR A 252 21.66 40.95 -21.15
C TYR A 252 22.18 39.92 -20.15
N LYS A 253 22.02 38.63 -20.45
CA LYS A 253 22.38 37.55 -19.52
C LYS A 253 23.76 36.96 -19.77
N CYS A 254 24.18 36.85 -21.02
CA CYS A 254 25.39 36.15 -21.43
C CYS A 254 26.43 37.14 -21.95
N GLU A 255 27.62 37.14 -21.34
CA GLU A 255 28.79 37.82 -21.88
C GLU A 255 29.64 36.81 -22.66
N ASN A 256 29.80 37.04 -23.96
CA ASN A 256 30.64 36.19 -24.80
C ASN A 256 32.10 36.52 -24.51
N SER A 257 32.82 35.57 -23.90
CA SER A 257 34.27 35.65 -23.80
C SER A 257 34.93 35.18 -25.09
N GLU A 258 36.07 35.80 -25.44
CA GLU A 258 36.88 35.34 -26.56
C GLU A 258 37.50 33.99 -26.22
N ASP A 259 37.16 32.96 -26.99
CA ASP A 259 37.77 31.65 -26.84
C ASP A 259 39.21 31.67 -27.36
N PHE A 260 40.18 31.76 -26.45
CA PHE A 260 41.61 31.82 -26.76
C PHE A 260 42.17 30.54 -27.39
N THR A 261 41.37 29.48 -27.52
CA THR A 261 41.76 28.22 -28.18
C THR A 261 42.18 28.46 -29.63
N ASN A 262 41.50 29.37 -30.34
CA ASN A 262 41.87 29.77 -31.71
C ASN A 262 43.22 30.51 -31.80
N LEU A 263 43.69 31.11 -30.70
CA LEU A 263 44.95 31.85 -30.68
C LEU A 263 46.15 30.91 -30.69
N GLN A 264 46.08 29.79 -29.95
CA GLN A 264 47.11 28.75 -29.99
C GLN A 264 47.20 28.09 -31.37
N GLU A 265 46.06 27.86 -32.02
CA GLU A 265 46.02 27.29 -33.37
C GLU A 265 46.66 28.24 -34.40
N LYS A 266 46.36 29.54 -34.33
CA LYS A 266 47.04 30.58 -35.13
C LYS A 266 48.55 30.65 -34.85
N ILE A 267 48.98 30.53 -33.58
CA ILE A 267 50.42 30.52 -33.22
C ILE A 267 51.12 29.29 -33.81
N ASN A 268 50.47 28.12 -33.79
CA ASN A 268 51.02 26.87 -34.34
C ASN A 268 51.14 26.94 -35.87
N LEU A 269 50.17 27.55 -36.56
CA LEU A 269 50.25 27.82 -38.00
C LEU A 269 51.43 28.76 -38.34
N ILE A 270 51.62 29.84 -37.58
CA ILE A 270 52.75 30.76 -37.79
C ILE A 270 54.09 30.06 -37.54
N LYS A 271 54.22 29.25 -36.48
CA LYS A 271 55.44 28.47 -36.19
C LYS A 271 55.77 27.50 -37.32
N THR A 272 54.77 26.80 -37.86
CA THR A 272 54.97 25.85 -38.96
C THR A 272 55.34 26.56 -40.26
N GLU A 273 54.78 27.73 -40.55
CA GLU A 273 55.22 28.55 -41.69
C GLU A 273 56.66 29.04 -41.54
N GLN A 274 57.05 29.53 -40.37
CA GLN A 274 58.43 29.95 -40.10
C GLN A 274 59.42 28.80 -40.27
N GLN A 275 59.09 27.60 -39.78
CA GLN A 275 59.91 26.41 -39.99
C GLN A 275 60.01 26.02 -41.47
N LYS A 276 58.94 26.16 -42.26
CA LYS A 276 58.98 25.93 -43.72
C LYS A 276 59.88 26.96 -44.42
N ARG A 277 59.86 28.23 -44.02
CA ARG A 277 60.75 29.28 -44.56
C ARG A 277 62.21 28.99 -44.22
N LEU A 278 62.51 28.61 -42.98
CA LEU A 278 63.86 28.21 -42.55
C LEU A 278 64.38 26.98 -43.32
N LYS A 279 63.54 25.97 -43.57
CA LYS A 279 63.91 24.81 -44.40
C LYS A 279 64.19 25.18 -45.86
N LYS A 280 63.48 26.15 -46.43
CA LYS A 280 63.76 26.65 -47.79
C LYS A 280 65.09 27.41 -47.88
N ILE A 281 65.42 28.20 -46.86
CA ILE A 281 66.73 28.89 -46.78
C ILE A 281 67.87 27.87 -46.68
N LYS A 282 67.77 26.88 -45.79
CA LYS A 282 68.78 25.80 -45.68
C LYS A 282 68.95 24.99 -46.97
N ARG A 283 67.87 24.68 -47.69
CA ARG A 283 67.94 24.02 -49.00
C ARG A 283 68.56 24.90 -50.09
N GLY A 284 68.46 26.23 -49.97
CA GLY A 284 69.18 27.18 -50.82
C GLY A 284 70.68 27.15 -50.58
N GLU A 285 71.11 27.08 -49.31
CA GLU A 285 72.53 27.02 -48.92
C GLU A 285 73.19 25.66 -49.26
N GLU A 286 72.45 24.55 -49.15
CA GLU A 286 72.92 23.21 -49.57
C GLU A 286 73.01 23.06 -51.11
N GLY A 287 72.24 23.86 -51.87
CA GLY A 287 72.29 23.89 -53.34
C GLY A 287 73.53 24.58 -53.92
N GLU A 288 74.15 25.51 -53.19
CA GLU A 288 75.38 26.19 -53.61
C GLU A 288 76.67 25.46 -53.20
N THR A 289 76.62 24.67 -52.12
CA THR A 289 77.77 23.88 -51.64
C THR A 289 77.95 22.55 -52.39
N GLY A 290 76.89 21.99 -52.99
CA GLY A 290 76.94 20.75 -53.79
C GLY A 290 77.59 20.87 -55.19
N LYS A 291 77.72 22.08 -55.77
CA LYS A 291 78.30 22.27 -57.12
C LYS A 291 79.83 22.42 -57.16
N LYS A 292 80.52 22.53 -56.03
CA LYS A 292 82.01 22.62 -55.97
C LYS A 292 82.72 21.30 -55.63
N GLY A 293 82.01 20.26 -55.18
CA GLY A 293 82.59 18.96 -54.80
C GLY A 293 82.66 17.89 -55.91
N GLN A 294 81.85 18.00 -56.98
CA GLN A 294 81.73 16.97 -58.02
C GLN A 294 82.61 17.18 -59.28
N LYS A 295 83.39 18.26 -59.35
CA LYS A 295 84.38 18.51 -60.43
C LYS A 295 85.81 18.08 -60.09
N ARG A 296 86.07 17.53 -58.90
CA ARG A 296 87.41 17.10 -58.45
C ARG A 296 87.65 15.58 -58.40
N LEU A 297 86.64 14.76 -58.73
CA LEU A 297 86.74 13.28 -58.69
C LEU A 297 86.66 12.59 -60.07
N LYS A 298 86.87 13.33 -61.16
CA LYS A 298 86.91 12.81 -62.56
C LYS A 298 88.23 13.08 -63.29
N LEU A 299 89.32 13.32 -62.54
CA LEU A 299 90.67 13.56 -63.09
C LEU A 299 91.73 12.62 -62.49
N GLN A 300 91.29 11.54 -61.84
CA GLN A 300 92.18 10.62 -61.13
C GLN A 300 91.68 9.16 -61.21
N VAL A 301 91.13 8.75 -62.37
CA VAL A 301 90.84 7.34 -62.72
C VAL A 301 91.00 7.13 -64.25
N ASP A 302 91.97 7.80 -64.87
CA ASP A 302 92.37 7.59 -66.28
C ASP A 302 93.90 7.76 -66.44
N ARG A 303 94.68 7.13 -65.53
CA ARG A 303 96.14 7.05 -65.66
C ARG A 303 96.79 5.71 -65.30
N ASP A 304 95.99 4.70 -64.99
CA ASP A 304 96.47 3.34 -64.70
C ASP A 304 95.70 2.31 -65.53
N SER A 305 95.81 2.41 -66.87
CA SER A 305 95.56 1.28 -67.77
C SER A 305 95.94 1.65 -69.21
N TYR A 306 97.22 1.92 -69.49
CA TYR A 306 97.79 1.68 -70.83
C TYR A 306 99.30 1.47 -70.72
N ASP A 307 99.72 0.28 -71.15
CA ASP A 307 101.03 -0.08 -71.67
C ASP A 307 102.24 -0.14 -70.71
N ALA A 308 102.21 -1.21 -69.91
CA ALA A 308 103.27 -2.21 -70.02
C ALA A 308 103.06 -3.03 -71.31
N ASN A 309 103.57 -2.55 -72.46
CA ASN A 309 103.88 -3.41 -73.61
C ASN A 309 104.73 -2.71 -74.69
N LYS A 310 106.05 -2.63 -74.47
CA LYS A 310 107.04 -2.81 -75.56
C LYS A 310 108.46 -3.00 -75.02
N GLN A 311 108.93 -4.24 -75.06
CA GLN A 311 110.15 -4.58 -75.80
C GLN A 311 110.00 -6.00 -76.37
N LYS A 312 109.50 -6.05 -77.61
CA LYS A 312 110.22 -6.61 -78.76
C LYS A 312 109.86 -5.77 -79.98
#